data_AF-A0A9E1SLN7-F1
#
_entry.id   AF-A0A9E1SLN7-F1
#
_cell.length_a   1.000
_cell.length_b   1.000
_cell.length_c   1.000
_cell.angle_alpha   90.00
_cell.angle_beta   90.00
_cell.angle_gamma   90.00
#
_symmetry.space_group_name_H-M   'P 1'
#
loop_
_entity.id
_entity.type
_entity.pdbx_description
1 polymer ?
#
loop_
_entity_poly.entity_id
_entity_poly.type
_entity_poly.pdbx_seq_one_letter_code
_entity_poly.pdbx_strand_id
1 'polypeptide(L)'
;MQHDLLSPQAPEMEKIADGVFLFRSNVDEKQFMEQVNKVIDEIPFRHMITPGGKKINVAGTSMGKCGWYSDRRGYRYEMSDPISKKPWPEISSTISKIITDAAAKAGFNNFIADSCFINCYSPGVRLTAHIDQDERDFTQPIVSVSLGVSAIFQIFGKTRGGKALNIPLHSGDLLIFGGSARRLYHGVKKLENTVHPLTGDKRINLTFRKAL
;
A
#
# COMPACT_ATOMS: atom_id res chain seq x y z
N MET A 1 8.78 -23.17 37.56
CA MET A 1 8.63 -22.92 36.11
C MET A 1 8.54 -21.43 35.92
N GLN A 2 9.62 -20.83 35.41
CA GLN A 2 9.74 -19.39 35.24
C GLN A 2 9.06 -19.04 33.90
N HIS A 3 8.01 -18.22 33.97
CA HIS A 3 7.29 -17.76 32.77
C HIS A 3 8.23 -16.92 31.91
N ASP A 4 8.49 -17.41 30.71
CA ASP A 4 9.26 -16.71 29.68
C ASP A 4 8.42 -15.55 29.11
N LEU A 5 8.52 -14.39 29.76
CA LEU A 5 7.77 -13.16 29.46
C LEU A 5 8.37 -12.33 28.29
N LEU A 6 9.36 -12.86 27.58
CA LEU A 6 10.11 -12.14 26.54
C LEU A 6 10.08 -12.79 25.16
N SER A 7 9.22 -13.79 24.94
CA SER A 7 8.91 -14.21 23.57
C SER A 7 8.26 -13.04 22.84
N PRO A 8 8.81 -12.53 21.71
CA PRO A 8 8.11 -11.53 20.91
C PRO A 8 6.78 -12.13 20.47
N GLN A 9 5.70 -11.63 21.07
CA GLN A 9 4.34 -12.02 20.72
C GLN A 9 4.15 -11.62 19.26
N ALA A 10 3.86 -12.59 18.40
CA ALA A 10 3.63 -12.32 16.99
C ALA A 10 2.54 -11.23 16.87
N PRO A 11 2.66 -10.26 15.95
CA PRO A 11 1.67 -9.20 15.80
C PRO A 11 0.27 -9.80 15.68
N GLU A 12 -0.61 -9.42 16.61
CA GLU A 12 -1.99 -9.90 16.61
C GLU A 12 -2.76 -9.21 15.47
N MET A 13 -3.57 -9.98 14.76
CA MET A 13 -4.43 -9.45 13.71
C MET A 13 -5.69 -8.86 14.33
N GLU A 14 -5.90 -7.56 14.15
CA GLU A 14 -7.13 -6.87 14.53
C GLU A 14 -8.13 -6.89 13.37
N LYS A 15 -9.34 -7.42 13.59
CA LYS A 15 -10.45 -7.24 12.64
C LYS A 15 -11.13 -5.90 12.90
N ILE A 16 -10.86 -4.91 12.05
CA ILE A 16 -11.40 -3.54 12.19
C ILE A 16 -12.86 -3.47 11.71
N ALA A 17 -13.17 -4.16 10.61
CA ALA A 17 -14.51 -4.27 10.03
C ALA A 17 -14.60 -5.54 9.16
N ASP A 18 -15.78 -5.83 8.61
CA ASP A 18 -15.93 -6.95 7.69
C ASP A 18 -15.09 -6.75 6.42
N GLY A 19 -14.12 -7.66 6.25
CA GLY A 19 -13.15 -7.62 5.16
C GLY A 19 -12.02 -6.60 5.37
N VAL A 20 -11.83 -6.05 6.58
CA VAL A 20 -10.74 -5.10 6.90
C VAL A 20 -9.97 -5.59 8.13
N PHE A 21 -8.68 -5.87 7.94
CA PHE A 21 -7.80 -6.46 8.94
C PHE A 21 -6.53 -5.61 9.08
N LEU A 22 -6.03 -5.47 10.30
CA LEU A 22 -4.86 -4.66 10.61
C LEU A 22 -3.88 -5.44 11.47
N PHE A 23 -2.61 -5.40 11.09
CA PHE A 23 -1.52 -5.97 11.85
C PHE A 23 -0.59 -4.82 12.25
N ARG A 24 -0.44 -4.59 13.55
CA ARG A 24 0.37 -3.49 14.09
C ARG A 24 1.85 -3.85 14.08
N SER A 25 2.69 -2.93 13.62
CA SER A 25 4.15 -3.09 13.62
C SER A 25 4.60 -4.48 13.10
N ASN A 26 3.96 -4.93 12.02
CA ASN A 26 4.08 -6.32 11.53
C ASN A 26 5.25 -6.53 10.57
N VAL A 27 5.85 -5.46 10.06
CA VAL A 27 6.96 -5.56 9.12
C VAL A 27 8.24 -4.97 9.69
N ASP A 28 9.39 -5.50 9.25
CA ASP A 28 10.68 -4.84 9.45
C ASP A 28 10.77 -3.63 8.52
N GLU A 29 10.64 -2.45 9.11
CA GLU A 29 10.63 -1.18 8.38
C GLU A 29 11.92 -0.95 7.58
N LYS A 30 13.08 -1.36 8.11
CA LYS A 30 14.37 -1.18 7.44
C LYS A 30 14.45 -2.07 6.22
N GLN A 31 14.07 -3.34 6.36
CA GLN A 31 14.04 -4.29 5.25
C GLN A 31 13.12 -3.81 4.11
N PHE A 32 11.93 -3.31 4.44
CA PHE A 32 11.03 -2.77 3.43
C PHE A 32 11.58 -1.49 2.79
N MET A 33 12.18 -0.58 3.57
CA MET A 33 12.81 0.62 3.00
C MET A 33 14.04 0.31 2.14
N GLU A 34 14.81 -0.73 2.44
CA GLU A 34 15.90 -1.18 1.56
C GLU A 34 15.38 -1.61 0.18
N GLN A 35 14.26 -2.33 0.12
CA GLN A 35 13.62 -2.64 -1.17
C GLN A 35 13.10 -1.38 -1.86
N VAL A 36 12.45 -0.47 -1.12
CA VAL A 36 12.00 0.82 -1.69
C VAL A 36 13.17 1.59 -2.29
N ASN A 37 14.30 1.69 -1.58
CA ASN A 37 15.50 2.39 -2.04
C ASN A 37 16.04 1.80 -3.34
N LYS A 38 16.16 0.46 -3.43
CA LYS A 38 16.54 -0.21 -4.69
C LYS A 38 15.60 0.12 -5.84
N VAL A 39 14.28 0.13 -5.58
CA VAL A 39 13.29 0.47 -6.62
C VAL A 39 13.45 1.91 -7.09
N ILE A 40 13.61 2.87 -6.19
CA ILE A 40 13.69 4.30 -6.55
C ILE A 40 15.04 4.69 -7.16
N ASP A 41 16.11 3.96 -6.88
CA ASP A 41 17.41 4.13 -7.53
C ASP A 41 17.32 3.77 -9.02
N GLU A 42 16.52 2.76 -9.38
CA GLU A 42 16.32 2.34 -10.76
C GLU A 42 15.19 3.12 -11.46
N ILE A 43 14.07 3.29 -10.76
CA ILE A 43 12.83 3.89 -11.25
C ILE A 43 12.30 4.89 -10.22
N PRO A 44 12.79 6.15 -10.27
CA PRO A 44 12.48 7.17 -9.27
C PRO A 44 10.99 7.50 -9.15
N PHE A 45 10.61 7.99 -7.97
CA PHE A 45 9.28 8.54 -7.74
C PHE A 45 8.95 9.65 -8.74
N ARG A 46 7.70 9.67 -9.19
CA ARG A 46 7.18 10.74 -10.05
C ARG A 46 5.74 11.08 -9.73
N HIS A 47 5.36 12.31 -10.04
CA HIS A 47 3.96 12.68 -10.06
C HIS A 47 3.36 12.31 -11.41
N MET A 48 2.43 11.36 -11.39
CA MET A 48 1.69 10.93 -12.58
C MET A 48 0.59 11.94 -12.95
N ILE A 49 0.01 11.76 -14.13
CA ILE A 49 -1.06 12.62 -14.65
C ILE A 49 -2.34 11.79 -14.73
N THR A 50 -3.44 12.30 -14.20
CA THR A 50 -4.77 11.69 -14.37
C THR A 50 -5.21 11.72 -15.84
N PRO A 51 -6.15 10.88 -16.27
CA PRO A 51 -6.70 10.90 -17.62
C PRO A 51 -7.24 12.28 -18.04
N GLY A 52 -7.81 13.02 -17.07
CA GLY A 52 -8.26 14.41 -17.26
C GLY A 52 -7.15 15.47 -17.27
N GLY A 53 -5.88 15.07 -17.33
CA GLY A 53 -4.74 15.98 -17.46
C GLY A 53 -4.27 16.65 -16.16
N LYS A 54 -4.88 16.33 -15.00
CA LYS A 54 -4.46 16.89 -13.70
C LYS A 54 -3.30 16.11 -13.11
N LYS A 55 -2.34 16.80 -12.50
CA LYS A 55 -1.24 16.18 -11.74
C LYS A 55 -1.76 15.46 -10.49
N ILE A 56 -1.29 14.24 -10.26
CA ILE A 56 -1.51 13.49 -9.02
C ILE A 56 -0.48 14.01 -8.00
N ASN A 57 -0.98 14.50 -6.85
CA ASN A 57 -0.14 15.11 -5.83
C ASN A 57 0.70 14.10 -5.04
N VAL A 58 0.28 12.83 -4.99
CA VAL A 58 1.09 11.75 -4.45
C VAL A 58 2.11 11.36 -5.52
N ALA A 59 3.39 11.32 -5.16
CA ALA A 59 4.42 10.78 -6.06
C ALA A 59 4.43 9.26 -5.93
N GLY A 60 4.76 8.54 -7.00
CA GLY A 60 4.79 7.09 -6.95
C GLY A 60 5.66 6.44 -8.01
N THR A 61 5.93 5.16 -7.77
CA THR A 61 6.60 4.22 -8.67
C THR A 61 6.06 2.81 -8.40
N SER A 62 6.49 1.81 -9.16
CA SER A 62 6.00 0.42 -9.03
C SER A 62 7.13 -0.59 -8.96
N MET A 63 6.81 -1.78 -8.45
CA MET A 63 7.65 -2.98 -8.50
C MET A 63 6.76 -4.22 -8.72
N GLY A 64 7.35 -5.31 -9.22
CA GLY A 64 6.69 -6.57 -9.54
C GLY A 64 6.55 -6.81 -11.05
N LYS A 65 5.84 -7.88 -11.41
CA LYS A 65 5.61 -8.27 -12.81
C LYS A 65 4.93 -7.17 -13.63
N CYS A 66 4.08 -6.37 -12.99
CA CYS A 66 3.49 -5.18 -13.59
C CYS A 66 3.38 -4.05 -12.56
N GLY A 67 3.17 -2.84 -13.06
CA GLY A 67 3.07 -1.64 -12.25
C GLY A 67 1.90 -0.77 -12.68
N TRP A 68 1.18 -0.22 -11.70
CA TRP A 68 0.10 0.73 -11.96
C TRP A 68 0.69 2.03 -12.51
N TYR A 69 0.04 2.59 -13.54
CA TYR A 69 0.42 3.83 -14.16
C TYR A 69 -0.79 4.65 -14.59
N SER A 70 -0.64 5.97 -14.55
CA SER A 70 -1.64 6.92 -15.00
C SER A 70 -1.04 7.99 -15.90
N ASP A 71 -1.67 8.18 -17.05
CA ASP A 71 -1.46 9.30 -17.95
C ASP A 71 -2.78 9.66 -18.65
N ARG A 72 -2.72 10.50 -19.69
CA ARG A 72 -3.89 10.87 -20.51
C ARG A 72 -4.59 9.70 -21.21
N ARG A 73 -3.95 8.53 -21.32
CA ARG A 73 -4.54 7.34 -21.96
C ARG A 73 -5.43 6.54 -21.00
N GLY A 74 -5.35 6.79 -19.69
CA GLY A 74 -6.10 6.02 -18.70
C GLY A 74 -5.25 5.51 -17.55
N TYR A 75 -5.93 4.95 -16.55
CA TYR A 75 -5.33 4.14 -15.49
C TYR A 75 -5.18 2.70 -15.99
N ARG A 76 -4.04 2.07 -15.70
CA ARG A 76 -3.75 0.71 -16.16
C ARG A 76 -2.53 0.11 -15.46
N TYR A 77 -2.42 -1.22 -15.54
CA TYR A 77 -1.19 -1.94 -15.24
C TYR A 77 -0.35 -2.10 -16.51
N GLU A 78 0.95 -1.82 -16.40
CA GLU A 78 1.93 -1.94 -17.48
C GLU A 78 3.02 -2.92 -17.06
N MET A 79 3.49 -3.76 -17.99
CA MET A 79 4.57 -4.74 -17.73
C MET A 79 5.95 -4.08 -17.58
N SER A 80 6.08 -2.81 -17.98
CA SER A 80 7.32 -2.04 -17.94
C SER A 80 7.00 -0.57 -17.68
N ASP A 81 7.95 0.18 -17.13
CA ASP A 81 7.78 1.61 -16.89
C ASP A 81 7.56 2.36 -18.21
N PRO A 82 6.42 3.04 -18.40
CA PRO A 82 6.13 3.73 -19.66
C PRO A 82 7.13 4.82 -20.03
N ILE A 83 7.91 5.34 -19.07
CA ILE A 83 8.92 6.37 -19.30
C ILE A 83 10.28 5.74 -19.63
N SER A 84 10.88 4.97 -18.71
CA SER A 84 12.21 4.39 -18.91
C SER A 84 12.23 3.18 -19.85
N LYS A 85 11.07 2.57 -20.13
CA LYS A 85 10.89 1.33 -20.90
C LYS A 85 11.54 0.09 -20.30
N LYS A 86 12.11 0.20 -19.10
CA LYS A 86 12.66 -0.93 -18.35
C LYS A 86 11.53 -1.73 -17.70
N PRO A 87 11.71 -3.05 -17.50
CA PRO A 87 10.84 -3.80 -16.59
C PRO A 87 10.86 -3.16 -15.20
N TRP A 88 9.77 -3.31 -14.46
CA TRP A 88 9.76 -2.88 -13.06
C TRP A 88 10.67 -3.77 -12.23
N PRO A 89 11.37 -3.23 -11.21
CA PRO A 89 12.14 -4.06 -10.29
C PRO A 89 11.25 -5.10 -9.62
N GLU A 90 11.78 -6.26 -9.30
CA GLU A 90 11.00 -7.38 -8.76
C GLU A 90 10.60 -7.19 -7.29
N ILE A 91 9.49 -7.84 -6.90
CA ILE A 91 9.14 -7.99 -5.48
C ILE A 91 10.03 -9.09 -4.90
N SER A 92 10.92 -8.76 -3.95
CA SER A 92 11.77 -9.75 -3.29
C SER A 92 10.97 -10.89 -2.68
N SER A 93 11.52 -12.10 -2.73
CA SER A 93 10.87 -13.31 -2.21
C SER A 93 10.53 -13.18 -0.72
N THR A 94 11.39 -12.53 0.06
CA THR A 94 11.16 -12.27 1.50
C THR A 94 9.91 -11.42 1.72
N ILE A 95 9.79 -10.28 1.01
CA ILE A 95 8.63 -9.39 1.15
C ILE A 95 7.36 -10.05 0.59
N SER A 96 7.48 -10.75 -0.54
CA SER A 96 6.41 -11.57 -1.10
C SER A 96 5.89 -12.63 -0.12
N LYS A 97 6.78 -13.26 0.64
CA LYS A 97 6.38 -14.21 1.69
C LYS A 97 5.64 -13.53 2.83
N ILE A 98 6.15 -12.41 3.35
CA ILE A 98 5.53 -11.66 4.46
C ILE A 98 4.11 -11.23 4.12
N ILE A 99 3.90 -10.65 2.93
CA ILE A 99 2.57 -10.20 2.49
C ILE A 99 1.62 -11.37 2.26
N THR A 100 2.13 -12.50 1.74
CA THR A 100 1.33 -13.70 1.45
C THR A 100 0.88 -14.35 2.74
N ASP A 101 1.79 -14.51 3.71
CA ASP A 101 1.48 -15.05 5.03
C ASP A 101 0.44 -14.18 5.77
N ALA A 102 0.59 -12.85 5.72
CA ALA A 102 -0.37 -11.93 6.33
C ALA A 102 -1.76 -12.01 5.66
N ALA A 103 -1.81 -12.09 4.33
CA ALA A 103 -3.04 -12.29 3.59
C ALA A 103 -3.72 -13.62 3.93
N ALA A 104 -2.97 -14.71 4.05
CA ALA A 104 -3.48 -16.01 4.47
C ALA A 104 -4.09 -15.96 5.88
N LYS A 105 -3.45 -15.29 6.84
CA LYS A 105 -4.02 -15.07 8.19
C LYS A 105 -5.35 -14.31 8.16
N ALA A 106 -5.52 -13.39 7.21
CA ALA A 106 -6.76 -12.67 6.97
C ALA A 106 -7.80 -13.45 6.13
N GLY A 107 -7.53 -14.71 5.80
CA GLY A 107 -8.43 -15.59 5.05
C GLY A 107 -8.24 -15.60 3.52
N PHE A 108 -7.19 -14.97 3.00
CA PHE A 108 -6.89 -14.89 1.57
C PHE A 108 -5.72 -15.82 1.19
N ASN A 109 -5.92 -17.13 1.34
CA ASN A 109 -4.86 -18.15 1.26
C ASN A 109 -4.10 -18.24 -0.08
N ASN A 110 -4.68 -17.73 -1.17
CA ASN A 110 -4.12 -17.84 -2.51
C ASN A 110 -3.57 -16.50 -3.04
N PHE A 111 -3.47 -15.48 -2.17
CA PHE A 111 -3.00 -14.17 -2.58
C PHE A 111 -1.49 -14.21 -2.81
N ILE A 112 -1.08 -13.92 -4.05
CA ILE A 112 0.32 -13.69 -4.43
C ILE A 112 0.35 -12.40 -5.23
N ALA A 113 1.02 -11.38 -4.71
CA ALA A 113 1.11 -10.09 -5.38
C ALA A 113 1.98 -10.19 -6.64
N ASP A 114 1.48 -9.66 -7.76
CA ASP A 114 2.24 -9.48 -9.00
C ASP A 114 2.46 -8.00 -9.33
N SER A 115 1.96 -7.10 -8.49
CA SER A 115 2.18 -5.67 -8.54
C SER A 115 2.25 -5.08 -7.14
N CYS A 116 3.13 -4.10 -6.96
CA CYS A 116 3.13 -3.21 -5.82
C CYS A 116 3.29 -1.76 -6.29
N PHE A 117 2.33 -0.91 -5.96
CA PHE A 117 2.47 0.54 -6.15
C PHE A 117 3.04 1.18 -4.88
N ILE A 118 4.13 1.93 -5.03
CA ILE A 118 4.81 2.61 -3.93
C ILE A 118 4.43 4.09 -3.98
N ASN A 119 3.66 4.53 -2.99
CA ASN A 119 3.26 5.91 -2.80
C ASN A 119 4.25 6.64 -1.89
N CYS A 120 4.59 7.88 -2.24
CA CYS A 120 5.36 8.80 -1.42
C CYS A 120 4.54 10.07 -1.16
N TYR A 121 4.17 10.28 0.11
CA TYR A 121 3.41 11.43 0.59
C TYR A 121 4.37 12.40 1.26
N SER A 122 4.35 13.66 0.82
CA SER A 122 4.98 14.79 1.53
C SER A 122 3.97 15.48 2.44
N PRO A 123 4.42 16.30 3.41
CA PRO A 123 3.52 17.04 4.29
C PRO A 123 2.45 17.80 3.51
N GLY A 124 1.21 17.68 3.94
CA GLY A 124 0.07 18.32 3.30
C GLY A 124 -0.50 17.63 2.07
N VAL A 125 0.11 16.55 1.58
CA VAL A 125 -0.45 15.72 0.51
C VAL A 125 -1.58 14.85 1.08
N ARG A 126 -2.65 14.66 0.32
CA ARG A 126 -3.77 13.74 0.62
C ARG A 126 -4.06 12.85 -0.58
N LEU A 127 -4.72 11.73 -0.36
CA LEU A 127 -5.31 10.92 -1.43
C LEU A 127 -6.84 10.96 -1.31
N THR A 128 -7.50 11.55 -2.29
CA THR A 128 -8.97 11.69 -2.29
C THR A 128 -9.67 10.34 -2.42
N ALA A 129 -10.91 10.25 -1.98
CA ALA A 129 -11.73 9.06 -2.10
C ALA A 129 -11.75 8.50 -3.54
N HIS A 130 -11.29 7.26 -3.69
CA HIS A 130 -11.21 6.48 -4.93
C HIS A 130 -11.45 4.99 -4.64
N ILE A 131 -11.58 4.19 -5.69
CA ILE A 131 -11.65 2.73 -5.62
C ILE A 131 -10.52 2.19 -6.49
N ASP A 132 -9.83 1.17 -5.99
CA ASP A 132 -8.91 0.34 -6.77
C ASP A 132 -9.75 -0.61 -7.63
N GLN A 133 -9.85 -0.29 -8.91
CA GLN A 133 -10.78 -0.91 -9.85
C GLN A 133 -10.12 -1.37 -11.16
N ASP A 134 -8.79 -1.31 -11.23
CA ASP A 134 -8.04 -1.59 -12.46
C ASP A 134 -7.49 -3.03 -12.48
N GLU A 135 -7.68 -3.81 -11.41
CA GLU A 135 -7.30 -5.21 -11.31
C GLU A 135 -8.32 -6.14 -11.99
N ARG A 136 -7.88 -7.32 -12.43
CA ARG A 136 -8.77 -8.31 -13.08
C ARG A 136 -9.57 -9.17 -12.12
N ASP A 137 -9.04 -9.46 -10.93
CA ASP A 137 -9.66 -10.34 -9.95
C ASP A 137 -9.93 -9.59 -8.62
N PHE A 138 -11.19 -9.22 -8.39
CA PHE A 138 -11.63 -8.56 -7.17
C PHE A 138 -11.93 -9.52 -6.01
N THR A 139 -11.70 -10.83 -6.17
CA THR A 139 -11.70 -11.75 -5.02
C THR A 139 -10.41 -11.64 -4.21
N GLN A 140 -9.34 -11.12 -4.83
CA GLN A 140 -8.05 -10.90 -4.20
C GLN A 140 -8.07 -9.64 -3.33
N PRO A 141 -7.44 -9.66 -2.15
CA PRO A 141 -7.36 -8.49 -1.28
C PRO A 141 -6.41 -7.44 -1.84
N ILE A 142 -6.43 -6.27 -1.20
CA ILE A 142 -5.33 -5.31 -1.23
C ILE A 142 -4.57 -5.44 0.08
N VAL A 143 -3.25 -5.57 0.00
CA VAL A 143 -2.35 -5.56 1.16
C VAL A 143 -1.53 -4.27 1.12
N SER A 144 -1.59 -3.47 2.18
CA SER A 144 -1.05 -2.13 2.25
C SER A 144 -0.14 -1.96 3.46
N VAL A 145 1.16 -1.78 3.23
CA VAL A 145 2.17 -1.53 4.27
C VAL A 145 2.43 -0.03 4.41
N SER A 146 2.54 0.45 5.66
CA SER A 146 2.83 1.85 5.98
C SER A 146 4.23 1.99 6.58
N LEU A 147 5.00 2.97 6.09
CA LEU A 147 6.33 3.30 6.59
C LEU A 147 6.45 4.82 6.76
N GLY A 148 7.12 5.26 7.81
CA GLY A 148 7.38 6.67 8.05
C GLY A 148 6.28 7.39 8.82
N VAL A 149 6.05 8.65 8.44
CA VAL A 149 5.06 9.52 9.10
C VAL A 149 3.68 8.84 9.14
N SER A 150 3.03 8.89 10.31
CA SER A 150 1.71 8.30 10.51
C SER A 150 0.64 9.00 9.66
N ALA A 151 -0.39 8.27 9.24
CA ALA A 151 -1.50 8.85 8.50
C ALA A 151 -2.84 8.25 8.92
N ILE A 152 -3.91 8.99 8.65
CA ILE A 152 -5.28 8.50 8.81
C ILE A 152 -5.77 7.98 7.47
N PHE A 153 -5.86 6.65 7.36
CA PHE A 153 -6.54 5.99 6.25
C PHE A 153 -8.04 6.05 6.46
N GLN A 154 -8.79 6.20 5.37
CA GLN A 154 -10.24 6.36 5.42
C GLN A 154 -10.89 5.30 4.54
N ILE A 155 -11.82 4.53 5.11
CA ILE A 155 -12.73 3.67 4.37
C ILE A 155 -14.12 4.29 4.44
N PHE A 156 -14.71 4.53 3.27
CA PHE A 156 -16.07 5.00 3.08
C PHE A 156 -16.96 3.82 2.67
N GLY A 157 -18.17 4.11 2.18
CA GLY A 157 -19.07 3.10 1.63
C GLY A 157 -18.87 2.83 0.14
N LYS A 158 -19.94 2.35 -0.49
CA LYS A 158 -20.05 2.16 -1.95
C LYS A 158 -20.19 3.48 -2.72
N THR A 159 -20.34 4.60 -2.03
CA THR A 159 -20.51 5.94 -2.61
C THR A 159 -19.31 6.82 -2.29
N ARG A 160 -18.97 7.72 -3.21
CA ARG A 160 -17.84 8.66 -3.05
C ARG A 160 -18.18 9.73 -2.00
N GLY A 161 -17.79 9.49 -0.75
CA GLY A 161 -18.01 10.40 0.39
C GLY A 161 -18.85 9.78 1.50
N GLY A 162 -19.34 10.63 2.42
CA GLY A 162 -20.08 10.22 3.62
C GLY A 162 -19.18 10.00 4.84
N LYS A 163 -19.74 9.37 5.88
CA LYS A 163 -19.00 9.05 7.11
C LYS A 163 -17.94 7.99 6.80
N ALA A 164 -16.68 8.35 7.00
CA ALA A 164 -15.57 7.42 6.89
C ALA A 164 -15.30 6.71 8.23
N LEU A 165 -14.96 5.43 8.16
CA LEU A 165 -14.15 4.75 9.15
C LEU A 165 -12.71 5.27 9.03
N ASN A 166 -12.20 5.89 10.09
CA ASN A 166 -10.83 6.40 10.14
C ASN A 166 -9.95 5.35 10.84
N ILE A 167 -8.87 4.94 10.18
CA ILE A 167 -7.92 3.95 10.67
C ILE A 167 -6.56 4.64 10.77
N PRO A 168 -6.08 4.97 11.99
CA PRO A 168 -4.71 5.45 12.17
C PRO A 168 -3.73 4.35 11.77
N LEU A 169 -2.80 4.68 10.86
CA LEU A 169 -1.74 3.79 10.41
C LEU A 169 -0.39 4.40 10.78
N HIS A 170 0.43 3.61 11.47
CA HIS A 170 1.77 3.95 11.91
C HIS A 170 2.83 3.25 11.06
N SER A 171 4.09 3.61 11.25
CA SER A 171 5.19 2.91 10.59
C SER A 171 5.22 1.45 11.04
N GLY A 172 5.44 0.54 10.09
CA GLY A 172 5.42 -0.91 10.30
C GLY A 172 4.03 -1.55 10.23
N ASP A 173 2.95 -0.77 10.17
CA ASP A 173 1.60 -1.33 10.08
C ASP A 173 1.30 -1.95 8.71
N LEU A 174 0.60 -3.08 8.72
CA LEU A 174 0.11 -3.78 7.54
C LEU A 174 -1.42 -3.84 7.60
N LEU A 175 -2.08 -3.17 6.66
CA LEU A 175 -3.53 -3.16 6.50
C LEU A 175 -3.92 -4.08 5.33
N ILE A 176 -4.93 -4.93 5.52
CA ILE A 176 -5.51 -5.77 4.48
C ILE A 176 -6.98 -5.42 4.34
N PHE A 177 -7.44 -5.17 3.11
CA PHE A 177 -8.87 -5.05 2.83
C PHE A 177 -9.28 -5.82 1.57
N GLY A 178 -10.32 -6.63 1.70
CA GLY A 178 -10.79 -7.56 0.68
C GLY A 178 -12.26 -7.94 0.88
N GLY A 179 -12.76 -8.91 0.12
CA GLY A 179 -14.17 -9.33 0.20
C GLY A 179 -15.15 -8.16 0.04
N SER A 180 -16.07 -7.98 1.00
CA SER A 180 -17.03 -6.87 1.02
C SER A 180 -16.37 -5.49 1.03
N ALA A 181 -15.14 -5.39 1.55
CA ALA A 181 -14.38 -4.14 1.61
C ALA A 181 -13.56 -3.85 0.35
N ARG A 182 -13.35 -4.84 -0.54
CA ARG A 182 -12.39 -4.76 -1.67
C ARG A 182 -12.65 -3.61 -2.63
N ARG A 183 -13.91 -3.21 -2.76
CA ARG A 183 -14.37 -2.16 -3.68
C ARG A 183 -15.04 -0.98 -2.97
N LEU A 184 -14.69 -0.76 -1.71
CA LEU A 184 -15.13 0.43 -1.00
C LEU A 184 -14.28 1.64 -1.39
N TYR A 185 -14.93 2.80 -1.42
CA TYR A 185 -14.20 4.06 -1.56
C TYR A 185 -13.25 4.22 -0.39
N HIS A 186 -12.01 4.59 -0.67
CA HIS A 186 -11.02 4.83 0.37
C HIS A 186 -10.06 5.95 -0.01
N GLY A 187 -9.31 6.44 0.97
CA GLY A 187 -8.37 7.53 0.77
C GLY A 187 -7.49 7.74 1.99
N VAL A 188 -6.67 8.78 1.93
CA VAL A 188 -5.75 9.15 3.00
C VAL A 188 -5.98 10.63 3.29
N LYS A 189 -6.20 10.97 4.56
CA LYS A 189 -6.27 12.38 4.97
C LYS A 189 -4.97 13.11 4.65
N LYS A 190 -5.03 14.44 4.73
CA LYS A 190 -3.86 15.30 4.60
C LYS A 190 -2.77 14.83 5.57
N LEU A 191 -1.59 14.50 5.04
CA LEU A 191 -0.45 14.10 5.86
C LEU A 191 -0.04 15.28 6.76
N GLU A 192 0.16 14.99 8.03
CA GLU A 192 0.61 15.97 9.01
C GLU A 192 2.06 16.37 8.76
N ASN A 193 2.45 17.55 9.26
CA ASN A 193 3.82 18.02 9.18
C ASN A 193 4.59 17.55 10.43
N THR A 194 5.01 16.29 10.40
CA THR A 194 5.83 15.66 11.46
C THR A 194 6.98 14.89 10.80
N VAL A 195 7.89 14.35 11.62
CA VAL A 195 9.08 13.64 11.14
C VAL A 195 9.13 12.22 11.69
N HIS A 196 9.73 11.33 10.92
CA HIS A 196 10.01 9.95 11.28
C HIS A 196 11.51 9.66 11.07
N PRO A 197 12.20 8.93 11.98
CA PRO A 197 13.63 8.69 11.88
C PRO A 197 14.09 8.05 10.55
N LEU A 198 13.26 7.22 9.95
CA LEU A 198 13.60 6.46 8.73
C LEU A 198 13.34 7.21 7.43
N THR A 199 12.34 8.11 7.40
CA THR A 199 11.82 8.71 6.15
C THR A 199 11.78 10.23 6.17
N GLY A 200 12.28 10.87 7.24
CA GLY A 200 12.17 12.31 7.43
C GLY A 200 10.70 12.73 7.52
N ASP A 201 10.32 13.73 6.73
CA ASP A 201 8.96 14.28 6.70
C ASP A 201 7.95 13.48 5.86
N LYS A 202 8.35 12.30 5.36
CA LYS A 202 7.56 11.55 4.38
C LYS A 202 6.87 10.34 4.99
N ARG A 203 5.74 9.99 4.37
CA ARG A 203 5.12 8.68 4.49
C ARG A 203 5.32 7.91 3.19
N ILE A 204 5.82 6.69 3.31
CA ILE A 204 5.87 5.72 2.21
C ILE A 204 4.77 4.67 2.44
N ASN A 205 4.11 4.27 1.36
CA ASN A 205 3.12 3.21 1.42
C ASN A 205 3.26 2.27 0.23
N LEU A 206 3.38 0.98 0.53
CA LEU A 206 3.48 -0.08 -0.46
C LEU A 206 2.12 -0.77 -0.55
N THR A 207 1.48 -0.68 -1.72
CA THR A 207 0.16 -1.29 -1.97
C THR A 207 0.31 -2.46 -2.93
N PHE A 208 0.29 -3.67 -2.37
CA PHE A 208 0.42 -4.95 -3.05
C PHE A 208 -0.93 -5.45 -3.54
N ARG A 209 -0.95 -5.94 -4.79
CA ARG A 209 -2.16 -6.40 -5.48
C ARG A 209 -1.84 -7.59 -6.37
N LYS A 210 -2.88 -8.37 -6.65
CA LYS A 210 -2.94 -9.32 -7.76
C LYS A 210 -3.69 -8.65 -8.90
N ALA A 211 -2.97 -8.10 -9.86
CA ALA A 211 -3.47 -7.24 -10.91
C ALA A 211 -3.86 -7.99 -12.19
N LEU A 212 -3.07 -9.01 -12.58
CA LEU A 212 -3.17 -9.71 -13.87
C LEU A 212 -3.85 -11.07 -13.82
#